data_AF-A0A841LJV0-F1
#
_entry.id   AF-A0A841LJV0-F1
#
_cell.length_a   1.000
_cell.length_b   1.000
_cell.length_c   1.000
_cell.angle_alpha   90.00
_cell.angle_beta   90.00
_cell.angle_gamma   90.00
#
_symmetry.space_group_name_H-M   'P 1'
#
loop_
_entity.id
_entity.type
_entity.pdbx_description
1 polymer ?
#
loop_
_entity_poly.entity_id
_entity_poly.type
_entity_poly.pdbx_seq_one_letter_code
_entity_poly.pdbx_strand_id
1 'polypeptide(L)'
;MKVKLGPSEFKNLKGIEYFKFEEDFIEENVRCIPMIVRFKMDAAGIKLKLAEWSKFHPSERIQLALLPVSTQEQTDKYHQFLIGLITKYTGNQATTLAIDPLPDWGNLHQIPTMLREKATELALQLSLNQWQKLTNIQRFALLKLCRPGHENKNFPKAVAEFGLLNS
;
A
#
# COMPACT_ATOMS: atom_id res chain seq x y z
N MET A 1 23.27 13.48 9.38
CA MET A 1 23.68 12.61 8.25
C MET A 1 22.47 11.82 7.79
N LYS A 2 22.03 11.96 6.52
CA LYS A 2 21.01 11.05 5.96
C LYS A 2 21.66 9.68 5.82
N VAL A 3 21.21 8.71 6.61
CA VAL A 3 21.67 7.32 6.47
C VAL A 3 21.28 6.88 5.06
N LYS A 4 22.25 6.49 4.23
CA LYS A 4 21.96 5.83 2.96
C LYS A 4 21.36 4.46 3.29
N LEU A 5 20.04 4.40 3.33
CA LEU A 5 19.32 3.13 3.41
C LEU A 5 19.65 2.31 2.16
N GLY A 6 20.02 1.05 2.38
CA GLY A 6 20.16 0.08 1.28
C GLY A 6 18.81 -0.19 0.60
N PRO A 7 18.82 -1.00 -0.47
CA PRO A 7 17.59 -1.47 -1.13
C PRO A 7 16.59 -2.06 -0.12
N SER A 8 15.29 -1.95 -0.39
CA SER A 8 14.29 -2.57 0.50
C SER A 8 14.43 -4.09 0.52
N GLU A 9 14.09 -4.68 1.66
CA GLU A 9 13.87 -6.12 1.84
C GLU A 9 12.81 -6.71 0.89
N PHE A 10 11.93 -5.88 0.31
CA PHE A 10 10.93 -6.29 -0.68
C PHE A 10 11.45 -6.27 -2.12
N LYS A 11 12.62 -5.68 -2.36
CA LYS A 11 13.16 -5.59 -3.72
C LYS A 11 13.47 -6.99 -4.24
N ASN A 12 12.87 -7.32 -5.39
CA ASN A 12 12.95 -8.65 -6.02
C ASN A 12 12.33 -9.80 -5.20
N LEU A 13 11.55 -9.50 -4.15
CA LEU A 13 10.80 -10.52 -3.43
C LEU A 13 9.70 -11.08 -4.34
N LYS A 14 9.70 -12.41 -4.53
CA LYS A 14 8.69 -13.10 -5.34
C LYS A 14 7.41 -13.32 -4.55
N GLY A 15 6.27 -13.41 -5.26
CA GLY A 15 4.97 -13.71 -4.67
C GLY A 15 4.23 -12.47 -4.13
N ILE A 16 4.76 -11.28 -4.37
CA ILE A 16 4.11 -10.00 -4.02
C ILE A 16 4.17 -9.04 -5.21
N GLU A 17 3.28 -8.05 -5.19
CA GLU A 17 3.36 -6.90 -6.08
C GLU A 17 4.00 -5.74 -5.31
N TYR A 18 5.26 -5.43 -5.66
CA TYR A 18 6.05 -4.36 -5.06
C TYR A 18 6.49 -3.38 -6.15
N PHE A 19 6.32 -2.09 -5.91
CA PHE A 19 6.53 -1.06 -6.93
C PHE A 19 7.85 -0.32 -6.72
N LYS A 20 8.49 0.09 -7.82
CA LYS A 20 9.76 0.82 -7.81
C LYS A 20 9.63 2.18 -7.15
N PHE A 21 8.50 2.87 -7.30
CA PHE A 21 8.30 4.16 -6.63
C PHE A 21 8.36 4.07 -5.09
N GLU A 22 8.18 2.88 -4.52
CA GLU A 22 8.24 2.65 -3.07
C GLU A 22 9.68 2.59 -2.53
N GLU A 23 10.68 2.41 -3.39
CA GLU A 23 12.09 2.37 -3.01
C GLU A 23 12.59 3.73 -2.46
N ASP A 24 12.01 4.82 -2.94
CA ASP A 24 12.36 6.18 -2.53
C ASP A 24 11.52 6.70 -1.36
N PHE A 25 10.55 5.91 -0.90
CA PHE A 25 9.56 6.40 0.06
C PHE A 25 10.02 6.20 1.51
N ILE A 26 10.67 7.24 2.03
CA ILE A 26 11.30 7.27 3.35
C ILE A 26 10.80 8.50 4.11
N GLU A 27 10.28 8.29 5.32
CA GLU A 27 9.92 9.33 6.28
C GLU A 27 10.82 9.21 7.51
N GLU A 28 11.47 10.30 7.92
CA GLU A 28 12.34 10.34 9.11
C GLU A 28 13.45 9.26 9.17
N ASN A 29 13.99 8.87 8.01
CA ASN A 29 14.95 7.75 7.84
C ASN A 29 14.36 6.35 8.08
N VAL A 30 13.03 6.22 8.07
CA VAL A 30 12.31 4.94 8.09
C VAL A 30 11.64 4.73 6.73
N ARG A 31 11.86 3.56 6.12
CA ARG A 31 11.15 3.17 4.90
C ARG A 31 9.67 2.99 5.21
N CYS A 32 8.82 3.64 4.44
CA CYS A 32 7.38 3.57 4.62
C CYS A 32 6.84 2.15 4.42
N ILE A 33 5.69 1.87 5.04
CA ILE A 33 4.98 0.59 4.87
C ILE A 33 4.61 0.43 3.38
N PRO A 34 4.96 -0.68 2.71
CA PRO A 34 4.69 -0.84 1.29
C PRO A 34 3.19 -1.04 1.00
N MET A 35 2.75 -0.72 -0.22
CA MET A 35 1.37 -0.77 -0.69
C MET A 35 0.76 -2.15 -0.55
N ILE A 36 1.51 -3.22 -0.80
CA ILE A 36 1.04 -4.60 -0.56
C ILE A 36 0.68 -4.84 0.91
N VAL A 37 1.47 -4.34 1.86
CA VAL A 37 1.19 -4.49 3.30
C VAL A 37 0.04 -3.59 3.71
N ARG A 38 -0.02 -2.34 3.21
CA ARG A 38 -1.15 -1.42 3.44
C ARG A 38 -2.46 -2.01 2.90
N PHE A 39 -2.44 -2.64 1.74
CA PHE A 39 -3.60 -3.31 1.14
C PHE A 39 -4.12 -4.43 2.05
N LYS A 40 -3.22 -5.25 2.59
CA LYS A 40 -3.56 -6.34 3.51
C LYS A 40 -4.02 -5.84 4.88
N MET A 41 -3.46 -4.74 5.37
CA MET A 41 -3.90 -4.06 6.57
C MET A 41 -5.35 -3.56 6.47
N ASP A 42 -5.72 -2.94 5.34
CA ASP A 42 -7.10 -2.51 5.08
C ASP A 42 -8.05 -3.72 5.03
N ALA A 43 -7.64 -4.82 4.38
CA ALA A 43 -8.43 -6.06 4.34
C ALA A 43 -8.59 -6.71 5.73
N ALA A 44 -7.55 -6.64 6.57
CA ALA A 44 -7.56 -7.17 7.93
C ALA A 44 -8.15 -6.21 8.97
N GLY A 45 -8.51 -4.97 8.61
CA GLY A 45 -9.08 -4.01 9.56
C GLY A 45 -8.11 -3.57 10.66
N ILE A 46 -6.81 -3.49 10.36
CA ILE A 46 -5.79 -3.03 11.33
C ILE A 46 -5.06 -1.80 10.80
N LYS A 47 -4.95 -0.78 11.66
CA LYS A 47 -4.12 0.40 11.41
C LYS A 47 -2.76 0.24 12.10
N LEU A 48 -1.72 0.05 11.29
CA LEU A 48 -0.31 0.02 11.71
C LEU A 48 0.32 1.41 11.49
N LYS A 49 0.94 1.96 12.52
CA LYS A 49 1.65 3.25 12.44
C LYS A 49 3.11 3.02 12.02
N LEU A 50 3.72 4.03 11.38
CA LEU A 50 5.12 3.93 10.92
C LEU A 50 6.11 3.67 12.08
N ALA A 51 5.85 4.24 13.26
CA ALA A 51 6.65 4.02 14.47
C ALA A 51 6.54 2.59 15.04
N GLU A 52 5.49 1.85 14.71
CA GLU A 52 5.33 0.43 15.08
C GLU A 52 6.00 -0.45 14.03
N TRP A 53 5.77 -0.14 12.75
CA TRP A 53 6.43 -0.79 11.60
C TRP A 53 7.95 -0.74 11.69
N SER A 54 8.51 0.40 12.09
CA SER A 54 9.96 0.61 12.21
C SER A 54 10.63 -0.36 13.20
N LYS A 55 9.87 -0.92 14.15
CA LYS A 55 10.34 -1.87 15.16
C LYS A 55 10.37 -3.33 14.69
N PHE A 56 9.59 -3.67 13.66
CA PHE A 56 9.51 -5.05 13.17
C PHE A 56 10.82 -5.47 12.50
N HIS A 57 11.19 -6.73 12.67
CA HIS A 57 12.36 -7.30 12.00
C HIS A 57 12.09 -7.43 10.49
N PRO A 58 13.10 -7.28 9.61
CA PRO A 58 12.90 -7.45 8.16
C PRO A 58 12.22 -8.77 7.76
N SER A 59 12.52 -9.88 8.45
CA SER A 59 11.85 -11.17 8.20
C SER A 59 10.35 -11.15 8.50
N GLU A 60 9.93 -10.45 9.55
CA GLU A 60 8.51 -10.31 9.94
C GLU A 60 7.77 -9.41 8.95
N ARG A 61 8.44 -8.34 8.48
CA ARG A 61 7.93 -7.47 7.42
C ARG A 61 7.76 -8.21 6.09
N ILE A 62 8.73 -9.04 5.71
CA ILE A 62 8.63 -9.94 4.55
C ILE A 62 7.46 -10.90 4.73
N GLN A 63 7.29 -11.48 5.92
CA GLN A 63 6.18 -12.40 6.19
C GLN A 63 4.82 -11.71 6.07
N LEU A 64 4.65 -10.48 6.60
CA LEU A 64 3.46 -9.66 6.37
C LEU A 64 3.23 -9.44 4.87
N ALA A 65 4.28 -9.10 4.13
CA ALA A 65 4.16 -8.92 2.68
C ALA A 65 3.75 -10.20 1.95
N LEU A 66 4.13 -11.39 2.41
CA LEU A 66 3.84 -12.68 1.77
C LEU A 66 2.50 -13.30 2.16
N LEU A 67 2.03 -13.12 3.39
CA LEU A 67 0.79 -13.75 3.89
C LEU A 67 -0.42 -13.33 3.04
N PRO A 68 -1.21 -14.28 2.48
CA PRO A 68 -2.35 -13.94 1.65
C PRO A 68 -3.52 -13.39 2.48
N VAL A 69 -4.47 -12.74 1.81
CA VAL A 69 -5.72 -12.20 2.40
C VAL A 69 -6.93 -12.42 1.47
N SER A 70 -6.88 -13.49 0.66
CA SER A 70 -7.89 -13.76 -0.36
C SER A 70 -9.11 -14.50 0.17
N THR A 71 -9.00 -15.11 1.35
CA THR A 71 -10.11 -15.78 2.06
C THR A 71 -10.19 -15.28 3.50
N GLN A 72 -11.35 -15.46 4.16
CA GLN A 72 -11.52 -15.06 5.55
C GLN A 72 -10.48 -15.71 6.47
N GLU A 73 -10.23 -17.01 6.32
CA GLU A 73 -9.23 -17.73 7.11
C GLU A 73 -7.81 -17.13 6.94
N GLN A 74 -7.46 -16.75 5.71
CA GLN A 74 -6.17 -16.12 5.42
C GLN A 74 -6.07 -14.73 6.05
N THR A 75 -7.14 -13.93 5.94
CA THR A 75 -7.24 -12.61 6.56
C THR A 75 -7.16 -12.70 8.09
N ASP A 76 -7.81 -13.69 8.71
CA ASP A 76 -7.74 -13.91 10.15
C ASP A 76 -6.32 -14.28 10.59
N LYS A 77 -5.63 -15.16 9.84
CA LYS A 77 -4.21 -15.47 10.10
C LYS A 77 -3.32 -14.24 9.98
N TYR A 78 -3.52 -13.42 8.95
CA TYR A 78 -2.82 -12.15 8.78
C TYR A 78 -3.07 -11.21 9.96
N HIS A 79 -4.34 -11.05 10.35
CA HIS A 79 -4.75 -10.23 11.48
C HIS A 79 -4.05 -10.68 12.77
N GLN A 80 -4.14 -11.96 13.13
CA GLN A 80 -3.51 -12.52 14.33
C GLN A 80 -1.99 -12.33 14.34
N PHE A 81 -1.34 -12.54 13.20
CA PHE A 81 0.09 -12.31 13.07
C PHE A 81 0.45 -10.83 13.30
N LEU A 82 -0.27 -9.91 12.66
CA LEU A 82 0.00 -8.48 12.76
C LEU A 82 -0.25 -7.94 14.18
N ILE A 83 -1.36 -8.30 14.83
CA ILE A 83 -1.61 -7.86 16.21
C ILE A 83 -0.55 -8.43 17.17
N GLY A 84 -0.11 -9.68 16.95
CA GLY A 84 0.93 -10.31 17.74
C GLY A 84 2.26 -9.54 17.66
N LEU A 85 2.64 -9.08 16.46
CA LEU A 85 3.82 -8.25 16.26
C LEU A 85 3.67 -6.88 16.95
N ILE A 86 2.52 -6.22 16.81
CA ILE A 86 2.27 -4.93 17.47
C ILE A 86 2.42 -5.07 18.99
N THR A 87 1.77 -6.07 19.59
CA THR A 87 1.85 -6.32 21.03
C THR A 87 3.26 -6.70 21.46
N LYS A 88 3.96 -7.56 20.72
CA LYS A 88 5.35 -7.96 21.01
C LYS A 88 6.31 -6.75 21.08
N TYR A 89 6.21 -5.82 20.13
CA TYR A 89 7.17 -4.71 20.00
C TYR A 89 6.76 -3.41 20.71
N THR A 90 5.51 -3.31 21.15
CA THR A 90 4.98 -2.07 21.73
C THR A 90 4.30 -2.25 23.07
N GLY A 91 3.87 -3.47 23.41
CA GLY A 91 3.00 -3.75 24.56
C GLY A 91 1.55 -3.24 24.38
N ASN A 92 1.24 -2.57 23.27
CA ASN A 92 -0.06 -1.97 23.04
C ASN A 92 -1.01 -2.93 22.31
N GLN A 93 -2.30 -2.63 22.40
CA GLN A 93 -3.31 -3.22 21.54
C GLN A 93 -3.27 -2.58 20.15
N ALA A 94 -3.48 -3.40 19.12
CA ALA A 94 -3.55 -2.92 17.75
C ALA A 94 -4.72 -1.96 17.56
N THR A 95 -4.50 -0.89 16.81
CA THR A 95 -5.59 0.03 16.45
C THR A 95 -6.44 -0.60 15.36
N THR A 96 -7.74 -0.72 15.58
CA THR A 96 -8.67 -1.23 14.57
C THR A 96 -8.98 -0.18 13.51
N LEU A 97 -9.26 -0.66 12.31
CA LEU A 97 -9.70 0.12 11.17
C LEU A 97 -11.02 -0.46 10.67
N ALA A 98 -11.99 0.39 10.36
CA ALA A 98 -13.23 -0.06 9.74
C ALA A 98 -12.93 -0.70 8.37
N ILE A 99 -13.40 -1.93 8.17
CA ILE A 99 -13.28 -2.62 6.89
C ILE A 99 -14.38 -2.09 5.98
N ASP A 100 -13.99 -1.64 4.80
CA ASP A 100 -14.92 -1.23 3.75
C ASP A 100 -15.38 -2.47 2.97
N PRO A 101 -16.68 -2.82 3.00
CA PRO A 101 -17.19 -3.99 2.27
C PRO A 101 -17.20 -3.79 0.75
N LEU A 102 -17.15 -2.54 0.26
CA LEU A 102 -17.23 -2.18 -1.15
C LEU A 102 -16.14 -1.15 -1.49
N PRO A 103 -14.86 -1.53 -1.37
CA PRO A 103 -13.79 -0.58 -1.52
C PRO A 103 -13.73 -0.04 -2.95
N ASP A 104 -13.48 1.26 -3.08
CA ASP A 104 -13.38 1.96 -4.38
C ASP A 104 -12.41 1.29 -5.36
N TRP A 105 -11.28 0.74 -4.88
CA TRP A 105 -10.33 0.03 -5.73
C TRP A 105 -10.95 -1.22 -6.36
N GLY A 106 -11.98 -1.81 -5.76
CA GLY A 106 -12.70 -2.99 -6.25
C GLY A 106 -13.74 -2.67 -7.33
N ASN A 107 -14.21 -1.43 -7.43
CA ASN A 107 -15.20 -1.03 -8.43
C ASN A 107 -14.58 -0.88 -9.82
N LEU A 108 -14.86 -1.81 -10.73
CA LEU A 108 -14.37 -1.81 -12.11
C LEU A 108 -15.20 -0.97 -13.09
N HIS A 109 -16.36 -0.49 -12.66
CA HIS A 109 -17.32 0.21 -13.53
C HIS A 109 -17.21 1.73 -13.41
N GLN A 110 -16.52 2.22 -12.38
CA GLN A 110 -16.38 3.64 -12.12
C GLN A 110 -15.00 3.97 -11.57
N ILE A 111 -14.35 4.95 -12.20
CA ILE A 111 -13.15 5.59 -11.63
C ILE A 111 -13.61 6.57 -10.53
N PRO A 112 -13.12 6.45 -9.29
CA PRO A 112 -13.47 7.34 -8.19
C PRO A 112 -13.20 8.82 -8.50
N THR A 113 -14.09 9.71 -8.06
CA THR A 113 -14.02 11.15 -8.38
C THR A 113 -12.70 11.79 -7.97
N MET A 114 -12.22 11.51 -6.75
CA MET A 114 -10.92 12.04 -6.26
C MET A 114 -9.75 11.63 -7.17
N LEU A 115 -9.78 10.42 -7.73
CA LEU A 115 -8.74 9.97 -8.65
C LEU A 115 -8.83 10.70 -10.00
N ARG A 116 -10.04 10.97 -10.49
CA ARG A 116 -10.26 11.78 -11.72
C ARG A 116 -9.78 13.22 -11.53
N GLU A 117 -10.09 13.83 -10.40
CA GLU A 117 -9.64 15.18 -10.06
C GLU A 117 -8.11 15.24 -10.03
N LYS A 118 -7.47 14.31 -9.31
CA LYS A 118 -6.01 14.21 -9.24
C LYS A 118 -5.36 13.97 -10.60
N ALA A 119 -5.97 13.12 -11.44
CA ALA A 119 -5.49 12.89 -12.79
C ALA A 119 -5.59 14.17 -13.64
N THR A 120 -6.69 14.91 -13.52
CA THR A 120 -6.92 16.17 -14.24
C THR A 120 -5.88 17.24 -13.85
N GLU A 121 -5.53 17.35 -12.57
CA GLU A 121 -4.45 18.24 -12.09
C GLU A 121 -3.10 17.98 -12.76
N LEU A 122 -2.86 16.73 -13.19
CA LEU A 122 -1.62 16.29 -13.85
C LEU A 122 -1.77 16.19 -15.37
N ALA A 123 -2.84 16.72 -15.94
CA ALA A 123 -3.19 16.59 -17.36
C ALA A 123 -3.23 15.12 -17.85
N LEU A 124 -3.53 14.18 -16.94
CA LEU A 124 -3.69 12.76 -17.22
C LEU A 124 -5.15 12.44 -17.54
N GLN A 125 -5.41 11.84 -18.69
CA GLN A 125 -6.72 11.29 -19.03
C GLN A 125 -6.75 9.79 -18.75
N LEU A 126 -7.30 9.42 -17.58
CA LEU A 126 -7.51 8.02 -17.20
C LEU A 126 -8.82 7.49 -17.78
N SER A 127 -8.74 6.57 -18.73
CA SER A 127 -9.90 5.88 -19.29
C SER A 127 -10.37 4.72 -18.41
N LEU A 128 -11.66 4.34 -18.54
CA LEU A 128 -12.20 3.18 -17.82
C LEU A 128 -11.51 1.87 -18.24
N ASN A 129 -11.11 1.76 -19.52
CA ASN A 129 -10.37 0.60 -20.03
C ASN A 129 -8.98 0.47 -19.36
N GLN A 130 -8.27 1.59 -19.17
CA GLN A 130 -7.01 1.58 -18.41
C GLN A 130 -7.26 1.18 -16.96
N TRP A 131 -8.27 1.76 -16.30
CA TRP A 131 -8.64 1.42 -14.92
C TRP A 131 -8.93 -0.08 -14.74
N GLN A 132 -9.66 -0.69 -15.67
CA GLN A 132 -10.03 -2.11 -15.62
C GLN A 132 -8.84 -3.06 -15.81
N LYS A 133 -7.79 -2.62 -16.50
CA LYS A 133 -6.57 -3.41 -16.72
C LYS A 133 -5.61 -3.41 -15.53
N LEU A 134 -5.81 -2.50 -14.57
CA LEU A 134 -4.97 -2.40 -13.38
C LEU A 134 -5.29 -3.52 -12.39
N THR A 135 -4.25 -4.04 -11.74
CA THR A 135 -4.38 -4.97 -10.61
C THR A 135 -5.13 -4.30 -9.46
N ASN A 136 -5.65 -5.09 -8.51
CA ASN A 136 -6.28 -4.55 -7.31
C ASN A 136 -5.30 -3.64 -6.53
N ILE A 137 -4.02 -4.01 -6.47
CA ILE A 137 -3.02 -3.27 -5.71
C ILE A 137 -2.62 -1.99 -6.44
N GLN A 138 -2.54 -1.99 -7.78
CA GLN A 138 -2.33 -0.76 -8.55
C GLN A 138 -3.48 0.24 -8.36
N ARG A 139 -4.74 -0.23 -8.45
CA ARG A 139 -5.93 0.60 -8.18
C ARG A 139 -5.90 1.16 -6.75
N PHE A 140 -5.60 0.30 -5.78
CA PHE A 140 -5.42 0.69 -4.38
C PHE A 140 -4.34 1.76 -4.20
N ALA A 141 -3.17 1.56 -4.81
CA ALA A 141 -2.04 2.48 -4.73
C ALA A 141 -2.41 3.86 -5.29
N LEU A 142 -3.06 3.92 -6.44
CA LEU A 142 -3.55 5.20 -7.00
C LEU A 142 -4.48 5.94 -6.03
N LEU A 143 -5.40 5.22 -5.39
CA LEU A 143 -6.34 5.82 -4.43
C LEU A 143 -5.71 6.24 -3.11
N LYS A 144 -4.62 5.59 -2.68
CA LYS A 144 -3.85 6.04 -1.52
C LYS A 144 -3.01 7.27 -1.86
N LEU A 145 -2.37 7.28 -3.02
CA LEU A 145 -1.46 8.34 -3.45
C LEU A 145 -2.18 9.61 -3.93
N CYS A 146 -3.44 9.53 -4.37
CA CYS A 146 -4.19 10.71 -4.81
C CYS A 146 -4.69 11.58 -3.65
N ARG A 147 -4.73 11.05 -2.42
CA ARG A 147 -5.19 11.78 -1.24
C ARG A 147 -4.24 12.95 -0.92
N PRO A 148 -4.75 14.08 -0.40
CA PRO A 148 -3.90 15.18 0.05
C PRO A 148 -2.88 14.72 1.10
N GLY A 149 -1.62 15.09 0.95
CA GLY A 149 -0.54 14.72 1.88
C GLY A 149 0.83 14.58 1.21
N HIS A 150 1.84 14.20 2.01
CA HIS A 150 3.22 14.05 1.55
C HIS A 150 3.41 12.94 0.50
N GLU A 151 2.56 11.90 0.55
CA GLU A 151 2.63 10.73 -0.35
C GLU A 151 2.29 11.07 -1.81
N ASN A 152 1.61 12.19 -2.06
CA ASN A 152 1.19 12.64 -3.39
C ASN A 152 2.36 12.81 -4.37
N LYS A 153 3.58 13.04 -3.87
CA LYS A 153 4.80 13.09 -4.68
C LYS A 153 5.08 11.79 -5.45
N ASN A 154 4.57 10.66 -4.97
CA ASN A 154 4.72 9.37 -5.65
C ASN A 154 3.61 9.09 -6.66
N PHE A 155 2.52 9.89 -6.69
CA PHE A 155 1.43 9.68 -7.64
C PHE A 155 1.90 9.73 -9.10
N PRO A 156 2.67 10.74 -9.57
CA PRO A 156 3.18 10.75 -10.94
C PRO A 156 4.10 9.56 -11.25
N LYS A 157 4.89 9.10 -10.27
CA LYS A 157 5.75 7.92 -10.42
C LYS A 157 4.92 6.64 -10.61
N ALA A 158 3.87 6.48 -9.82
CA ALA A 158 2.94 5.36 -9.93
C ALA A 158 2.21 5.35 -11.28
N VAL A 159 1.71 6.51 -11.73
CA VAL A 159 1.09 6.66 -13.06
C VAL A 159 2.04 6.22 -14.18
N ALA A 160 3.30 6.66 -14.13
CA ALA A 160 4.32 6.26 -15.11
C ALA A 160 4.62 4.76 -15.04
N GLU A 161 4.83 4.22 -13.84
CA GLU A 161 5.15 2.81 -13.61
C GLU A 161 4.01 1.88 -14.04
N PHE A 162 2.76 2.32 -13.90
CA PHE A 162 1.57 1.57 -14.30
C PHE A 162 1.23 1.74 -15.79
N GLY A 163 2.05 2.47 -16.56
CA GLY A 163 1.87 2.63 -18.00
C GLY A 163 0.67 3.49 -18.39
N LEU A 164 0.27 4.45 -17.55
CA LEU A 164 -0.93 5.27 -17.75
C LEU A 164 -0.67 6.56 -18.53
N LEU A 165 0.58 6.89 -18.85
CA LEU A 165 0.96 8.15 -19.50
C LEU A 165 0.67 8.20 -21.01
N ASN A 166 0.34 7.07 -21.64
CA ASN A 166 0.08 7.00 -23.07
C ASN A 166 -1.40 6.69 -23.29
N SER A 167 -2.15 7.68 -23.79
CA SER A 167 -3.50 7.57 -24.32
C SER A 167 -3.51 8.14 -25.73
#